data_AF-A0A7D9E6J2-F1
#
_entry.id   AF-A0A7D9E6J2-F1
#
_cell.length_a   1.000
_cell.length_b   1.000
_cell.length_c   1.000
_cell.angle_alpha   90.00
_cell.angle_beta   90.00
_cell.angle_gamma   90.00
#
_symmetry.space_group_name_H-M   'P 1'
#
loop_
_entity.id
_entity.type
_entity.pdbx_description
1 polymer ?
#
loop_
_entity_poly.entity_id
_entity_poly.type
_entity_poly.pdbx_seq_one_letter_code
_entity_poly.pdbx_strand_id
1 'polypeptide(L)'
;MRVYQFQGYNGCICGGYSDVPWKYDNGSGKYSQSSSCFLFNLVNSKDLAPTRFDIIRPKYATLSHTSLGPTFGAGPDLSIAHDCNVNTDSGSRLSHSYGGEHGSPTSLMGAAEFKIADYEVFAPKECK
;
A
#
# COMPACT_ATOMS: atom_id res chain seq x y z
N MET A 1 -8.05 -12.17 -1.51
CA MET A 1 -6.58 -12.17 -1.39
C MET A 1 -5.92 -11.62 -2.66
N ARG A 2 -5.10 -10.58 -2.52
CA ARG A 2 -4.27 -9.99 -3.59
C ARG A 2 -2.96 -9.43 -3.01
N VAL A 3 -1.89 -9.47 -3.81
CA VAL A 3 -0.63 -8.76 -3.54
C VAL A 3 -0.49 -7.66 -4.58
N TYR A 4 -0.17 -6.46 -4.11
CA TYR A 4 0.11 -5.29 -4.94
C TYR A 4 1.57 -4.94 -4.77
N GLN A 5 2.32 -4.90 -5.86
CA GLN A 5 3.73 -4.52 -5.89
C GLN A 5 3.87 -3.26 -6.75
N PHE A 6 4.64 -2.30 -6.26
CA PHE A 6 4.88 -1.00 -6.89
C PHE A 6 6.38 -0.74 -6.96
N GLN A 7 6.84 -0.26 -8.11
CA GLN A 7 8.21 0.19 -8.32
C GLN A 7 8.25 1.71 -8.46
N GLY A 8 9.13 2.38 -7.72
CA GLY A 8 9.42 3.80 -7.89
C GLY A 8 10.54 4.06 -8.90
N TYR A 9 10.59 5.28 -9.44
CA TYR A 9 11.67 5.71 -10.35
C TYR A 9 13.05 5.74 -9.69
N ASN A 10 13.10 5.76 -8.36
CA ASN A 10 14.34 5.67 -7.58
C ASN A 10 14.79 4.22 -7.32
N GLY A 11 14.13 3.23 -7.93
CA GLY A 11 14.45 1.81 -7.76
C GLY A 11 13.90 1.17 -6.49
N CYS A 12 13.21 1.92 -5.62
CA CYS A 12 12.51 1.32 -4.48
C CYS A 12 11.38 0.42 -4.97
N ILE A 13 11.18 -0.69 -4.26
CA ILE A 13 10.11 -1.65 -4.53
C ILE A 13 9.37 -1.92 -3.23
N CYS A 14 8.08 -1.66 -3.20
CA CYS A 14 7.23 -1.85 -2.04
C CYS A 14 5.84 -2.34 -2.44
N GLY A 15 5.02 -2.66 -1.45
CA GLY A 15 3.69 -3.16 -1.74
C GLY A 15 2.84 -3.42 -0.52
N GLY A 16 1.68 -4.02 -0.79
CA GLY A 16 0.73 -4.42 0.21
C GLY A 16 0.04 -5.72 -0.14
N TYR A 17 -0.17 -6.54 0.88
CA TYR A 17 -1.03 -7.72 0.82
C TYR A 17 -2.37 -7.40 1.46
N SER A 18 -3.44 -7.89 0.86
CA SER A 18 -4.76 -7.87 1.45
C SER A 18 -5.53 -9.16 1.14
N ASP A 19 -6.07 -9.77 2.19
CA ASP A 19 -7.00 -10.89 2.12
C ASP A 19 -8.41 -10.45 1.68
N VAL A 20 -8.77 -9.18 1.92
CA VAL A 20 -10.07 -8.59 1.55
C VAL A 20 -10.05 -7.99 0.13
N PRO A 21 -11.11 -8.20 -0.69
CA PRO A 21 -11.19 -7.58 -2.00
C PRO A 21 -11.55 -6.08 -1.89
N TRP A 22 -10.99 -5.26 -2.79
CA TRP A 22 -11.44 -3.88 -2.97
C TRP A 22 -12.85 -3.89 -3.53
N LYS A 23 -13.69 -3.01 -2.99
CA LYS A 23 -15.07 -2.86 -3.42
C LYS A 23 -15.21 -1.50 -4.09
N TYR A 24 -15.80 -1.46 -5.29
CA TYR A 24 -16.18 -0.19 -5.88
C TYR A 24 -17.31 0.41 -5.04
N ASP A 25 -17.00 1.48 -4.31
CA ASP A 25 -17.96 2.24 -3.52
C ASP A 25 -18.01 3.67 -4.03
N ASN A 26 -19.21 4.09 -4.45
CA ASN A 26 -19.50 5.43 -4.97
C ASN A 26 -19.79 6.44 -3.83
N GLY A 27 -19.76 6.01 -2.57
CA GLY A 27 -19.96 6.85 -1.39
C GLY A 27 -18.68 7.56 -0.91
N SER A 28 -18.64 7.94 0.37
CA SER A 28 -17.52 8.67 1.01
C SER A 28 -16.24 7.85 1.24
N GLY A 29 -16.14 6.68 0.62
CA GLY A 29 -15.09 5.69 0.85
C GLY A 29 -15.40 4.79 2.04
N LYS A 30 -15.10 3.50 1.90
CA LYS A 30 -15.41 2.48 2.91
C LYS A 30 -14.16 1.74 3.36
N TYR A 31 -13.95 1.71 4.67
CA TYR A 31 -12.94 0.88 5.28
C TYR A 31 -13.38 -0.59 5.32
N SER A 32 -12.45 -1.49 5.02
CA SER A 32 -12.59 -2.92 5.26
C SER A 32 -11.65 -3.33 6.39
N GLN A 33 -12.19 -4.16 7.29
CA GLN A 33 -11.41 -4.70 8.40
C GLN A 33 -10.63 -5.94 7.95
N SER A 34 -9.39 -6.06 8.41
CA SER A 34 -8.59 -7.29 8.27
C SER A 34 -7.49 -7.34 9.33
N SER A 35 -7.22 -8.53 9.85
CA SER A 35 -6.06 -8.84 10.71
C SER A 35 -4.89 -9.47 9.94
N SER A 36 -5.06 -9.71 8.64
CA SER A 36 -4.07 -10.41 7.80
C SER A 36 -3.43 -9.52 6.75
N CYS A 37 -3.92 -8.29 6.57
CA CYS A 37 -3.24 -7.31 5.72
C CYS A 37 -1.86 -6.95 6.28
N PHE A 38 -0.90 -6.72 5.39
CA PHE A 38 0.41 -6.19 5.74
C PHE A 38 0.97 -5.36 4.59
N LEU A 39 1.84 -4.41 4.91
CA LEU A 39 2.67 -3.71 3.93
C LEU A 39 4.07 -4.30 3.92
N PHE A 40 4.81 -4.08 2.85
CA PHE A 40 6.20 -4.54 2.76
C PHE A 40 7.05 -3.62 1.87
N ASN A 41 8.36 -3.67 2.08
CA ASN A 41 9.36 -3.24 1.11
C ASN A 41 10.25 -4.42 0.72
N LEU A 42 10.71 -4.44 -0.52
CA LEU A 42 11.69 -5.40 -1.05
C LEU A 42 13.02 -4.71 -1.34
N VAL A 43 12.96 -3.47 -1.83
CA VAL A 43 14.13 -2.60 -2.05
C VAL A 43 13.81 -1.24 -1.43
N ASN A 44 14.67 -0.75 -0.54
CA ASN A 44 14.50 0.52 0.15
C ASN A 44 15.76 1.39 0.02
N SER A 45 15.59 2.70 0.23
CA SER A 45 16.65 3.71 0.11
C SER A 45 17.75 3.64 1.19
N LYS A 46 17.64 2.74 2.17
CA LYS A 46 18.53 2.64 3.33
C LYS A 46 19.37 1.35 3.32
N ASP A 47 19.35 0.60 2.23
CA ASP A 47 20.02 -0.71 2.09
C ASP A 47 19.68 -1.71 3.22
N LEU A 48 18.48 -1.57 3.82
CA LEU A 48 17.99 -2.50 4.83
C LEU A 48 17.41 -3.75 4.17
N ALA A 49 17.36 -4.86 4.92
CA ALA A 49 16.70 -6.07 4.47
C ALA A 49 15.20 -5.83 4.14
N PRO A 50 14.60 -6.61 3.22
CA PRO A 50 13.16 -6.59 2.98
C PRO A 50 12.38 -6.66 4.29
N THR A 51 11.49 -5.69 4.50
CA THR A 51 10.79 -5.50 5.77
C THR A 51 9.30 -5.64 5.57
N ARG A 52 8.64 -6.32 6.50
CA ARG A 52 7.19 -6.46 6.60
C ARG A 52 6.66 -5.55 7.71
N PHE A 53 5.55 -4.88 7.43
CA PHE A 53 4.83 -4.02 8.37
C PHE A 53 3.42 -4.58 8.57
N ASP A 54 3.14 -5.12 9.75
CA ASP A 54 1.87 -5.74 10.06
C ASP A 54 0.79 -4.72 10.41
N ILE A 55 -0.46 -5.07 10.16
CA ILE A 55 -1.60 -4.24 10.54
C ILE A 55 -1.69 -4.14 12.08
N ILE A 56 -1.69 -2.91 12.60
CA ILE A 56 -1.88 -2.62 14.03
C ILE A 56 -3.26 -2.03 14.33
N ARG A 57 -3.96 -1.54 13.29
CA ARG A 57 -5.35 -1.06 13.38
C ARG A 57 -6.27 -1.81 12.41
N PRO A 58 -6.68 -3.05 12.72
CA PRO A 58 -7.42 -3.91 11.80
C PRO A 58 -8.67 -3.28 11.19
N LYS A 59 -9.39 -2.42 11.93
CA LYS A 59 -10.60 -1.73 11.46
C LYS A 59 -10.37 -0.82 10.25
N TYR A 60 -9.13 -0.40 10.01
CA TYR A 60 -8.74 0.54 8.95
C TYR A 60 -7.81 -0.11 7.93
N ALA A 61 -7.84 -1.44 7.76
CA ALA A 61 -6.86 -2.14 6.94
C ALA A 61 -6.80 -1.60 5.50
N THR A 62 -7.93 -1.52 4.81
CA THR A 62 -7.97 -0.96 3.45
C THR A 62 -9.10 0.03 3.31
N LEU A 63 -8.89 1.10 2.55
CA LEU A 63 -9.94 2.03 2.13
C LEU A 63 -10.25 1.79 0.65
N SER A 64 -11.54 1.69 0.32
CA SER A 64 -11.99 1.63 -1.07
C SER A 64 -12.84 2.86 -1.40
N HIS A 65 -12.52 3.52 -2.51
CA HIS A 65 -13.25 4.67 -3.07
C HIS A 65 -13.02 4.71 -4.58
N THR A 66 -14.01 5.10 -5.37
CA THR A 66 -13.90 5.08 -6.84
C THR A 66 -12.86 6.05 -7.41
N SER A 67 -12.55 7.13 -6.71
CA SER A 67 -11.51 8.08 -7.12
C SER A 67 -10.12 7.74 -6.61
N LEU A 68 -9.96 6.64 -5.87
CA LEU A 68 -8.69 6.23 -5.27
C LEU A 68 -8.24 4.89 -5.85
N GLY A 69 -6.93 4.72 -6.03
CA GLY A 69 -6.33 3.42 -6.25
C GLY A 69 -6.25 2.60 -4.95
N PRO A 70 -5.47 1.51 -4.96
CA PRO A 70 -5.18 0.74 -3.75
C PRO A 70 -4.72 1.64 -2.60
N THR A 71 -5.45 1.58 -1.49
CA THR A 71 -5.21 2.40 -0.30
C THR A 71 -5.25 1.52 0.94
N PHE A 72 -4.17 1.57 1.71
CA PHE A 72 -3.96 0.82 2.94
C PHE A 72 -3.87 1.79 4.12
N GLY A 73 -4.65 1.53 5.17
CA GLY A 73 -4.64 2.34 6.39
C GLY A 73 -5.59 3.54 6.37
N ALA A 74 -5.85 4.11 7.54
CA ALA A 74 -6.48 5.43 7.69
C ALA A 74 -5.40 6.51 7.69
N GLY A 75 -5.60 7.63 6.97
CA GLY A 75 -4.54 8.64 6.79
C GLY A 75 -3.34 8.03 6.07
N PRO A 76 -3.52 7.59 4.82
CA PRO A 76 -3.10 6.28 4.36
C PRO A 76 -1.61 6.02 4.52
N ASP A 77 -1.29 4.89 5.16
CA ASP A 77 0.05 4.37 5.30
C ASP A 77 0.66 4.05 3.93
N LEU A 78 -0.18 3.67 2.95
CA LEU A 78 0.15 3.62 1.53
C LEU A 78 -1.10 3.96 0.70
N SER A 79 -1.01 4.96 -0.16
CA SER A 79 -2.05 5.28 -1.15
C SER A 79 -1.46 5.46 -2.53
N ILE A 80 -2.08 4.81 -3.52
CA ILE A 80 -1.74 4.99 -4.94
C ILE A 80 -2.82 5.81 -5.62
N ALA A 81 -2.43 6.92 -6.22
CA ALA A 81 -3.32 7.84 -6.93
C ALA A 81 -3.58 7.39 -8.38
N HIS A 82 -4.57 8.02 -9.01
CA HIS A 82 -4.71 7.99 -10.47
C HIS A 82 -3.48 8.67 -11.12
N ASP A 83 -3.15 8.34 -12.37
CA ASP A 83 -2.01 8.90 -13.10
C ASP A 83 -0.70 8.90 -12.28
N CYS A 84 -0.52 7.86 -11.45
CA CYS A 84 0.59 7.75 -10.49
C CYS A 84 1.98 7.72 -11.15
N ASN A 85 2.05 7.51 -12.47
CA ASN A 85 3.29 7.63 -13.25
C ASN A 85 3.64 9.07 -13.62
N VAL A 86 2.69 10.00 -13.57
CA VAL A 86 2.86 11.40 -13.97
C VAL A 86 2.89 12.33 -12.77
N ASN A 87 1.94 12.20 -11.84
CA ASN A 87 1.83 13.04 -10.63
C ASN A 87 2.55 12.42 -9.42
N THR A 88 2.62 13.18 -8.33
CA THR A 88 3.20 12.77 -7.04
C THR A 88 2.14 12.63 -5.94
N ASP A 89 0.88 12.38 -6.33
CA ASP A 89 -0.24 12.32 -5.38
C ASP A 89 -0.32 10.95 -4.66
N SER A 90 0.50 9.99 -5.10
CA SER A 90 0.72 8.75 -4.35
C SER A 90 1.63 9.05 -3.16
N GLY A 91 1.40 8.36 -2.04
CA GLY A 91 2.12 8.69 -0.83
C GLY A 91 2.06 7.63 0.25
N SER A 92 2.89 7.85 1.27
CA SER A 92 2.99 7.01 2.45
C SER A 92 3.04 7.86 3.71
N ARG A 93 2.19 7.49 4.67
CA ARG A 93 2.25 7.96 6.06
C ARG A 93 2.42 6.77 7.01
N LEU A 94 3.23 5.80 6.57
CA LEU A 94 3.47 4.55 7.29
C LEU A 94 3.83 4.82 8.76
N SER A 95 3.27 4.00 9.65
CA SER A 95 3.30 4.03 11.14
C SER A 95 1.95 4.36 11.79
N HIS A 96 0.90 4.64 11.02
CA HIS A 96 -0.41 4.96 11.57
C HIS A 96 -1.29 3.72 11.76
N SER A 97 -1.49 2.95 10.69
CA SER A 97 -2.38 1.77 10.65
C SER A 97 -1.59 0.48 10.53
N TYR A 98 -0.39 0.55 9.94
CA TYR A 98 0.59 -0.52 9.82
C TYR A 98 1.84 -0.15 10.61
N GLY A 99 2.41 -1.13 11.29
CA GLY A 99 3.56 -0.94 12.17
C GLY A 99 4.61 -2.04 12.00
N GLY A 100 5.83 -1.73 12.41
CA GLY A 100 6.98 -2.62 12.33
C GLY A 100 8.23 -1.85 12.71
N GLU A 101 9.35 -2.55 12.85
CA GLU A 101 10.64 -1.93 13.15
C GLU A 101 10.98 -0.91 12.07
N HIS A 102 11.37 0.30 12.48
CA HIS A 102 11.74 1.40 11.59
C HIS A 102 10.67 1.86 10.57
N GLY A 103 9.38 1.62 10.85
CA GLY A 103 8.29 2.17 10.03
C GLY A 103 8.30 3.71 10.02
N SER A 104 8.37 4.30 8.83
CA SER A 104 8.37 5.76 8.61
C SER A 104 7.80 6.10 7.24
N PRO A 105 7.38 7.35 6.99
CA PRO A 105 6.87 7.78 5.68
C PRO A 105 7.82 7.51 4.50
N THR A 106 9.12 7.36 4.73
CA THR A 106 10.11 7.07 3.68
C THR A 106 10.47 5.60 3.57
N SER A 107 9.93 4.72 4.42
CA SER A 107 10.33 3.31 4.46
C SER A 107 9.83 2.49 3.27
N LEU A 108 8.78 2.94 2.56
CA LEU A 108 8.25 2.23 1.40
C LEU A 108 8.94 2.66 0.09
N MET A 109 8.92 3.96 -0.20
CA MET A 109 9.40 4.49 -1.50
C MET A 109 10.58 5.47 -1.37
N GLY A 110 11.20 5.59 -0.19
CA GLY A 110 12.26 6.59 0.05
C GLY A 110 11.78 8.04 0.17
N ALA A 111 10.49 8.31 -0.09
CA ALA A 111 9.85 9.61 0.04
C ALA A 111 8.41 9.43 0.55
N ALA A 112 7.84 10.47 1.17
CA ALA A 112 6.45 10.46 1.64
C ALA A 112 5.44 10.65 0.49
N GLU A 113 5.88 11.25 -0.61
CA GLU A 113 5.11 11.48 -1.84
C GLU A 113 5.99 11.02 -3.02
N PHE A 114 5.40 10.33 -4.00
CA PHE A 114 6.17 9.66 -5.04
C PHE A 114 5.38 9.38 -6.31
N LYS A 115 6.13 9.13 -7.40
CA LYS A 115 5.59 8.58 -8.65
C LYS A 115 5.86 7.08 -8.73
N ILE A 116 5.00 6.36 -9.42
CA ILE A 116 5.12 4.93 -9.71
C ILE A 116 5.66 4.76 -11.14
N ALA A 117 6.76 4.02 -11.27
CA ALA A 117 7.32 3.66 -12.57
C ALA A 117 6.60 2.45 -13.17
N ASP A 118 6.29 1.45 -12.34
CA ASP A 118 5.60 0.23 -12.74
C ASP A 118 4.84 -0.41 -11.57
N TYR A 119 3.87 -1.27 -11.85
CA TYR A 119 3.14 -2.02 -10.83
C TYR A 119 2.62 -3.38 -11.31
N GLU A 120 2.57 -4.33 -10.39
CA GLU A 120 2.05 -5.68 -10.61
C GLU A 120 1.01 -6.03 -9.55
N VAL A 121 -0.02 -6.78 -9.96
CA VAL A 121 -1.08 -7.26 -9.05
C VAL A 121 -1.22 -8.76 -9.20
N PHE A 122 -0.96 -9.50 -8.12
CA PHE A 122 -1.07 -10.94 -8.08
C PHE A 122 -2.33 -11.36 -7.33
N ALA A 123 -3.09 -12.30 -7.91
CA ALA A 123 -4.26 -12.89 -7.31
C ALA A 123 -4.15 -14.43 -7.36
N PRO A 124 -4.69 -15.16 -6.37
CA PRO A 124 -4.75 -16.60 -6.44
C PRO A 124 -5.56 -17.03 -7.67
N LYS A 125 -5.11 -18.12 -8.31
CA LYS A 125 -5.87 -18.76 -9.37
C LYS A 125 -7.16 -19.30 -8.76
N GLU A 126 -8.31 -18.89 -9.28
CA GLU A 126 -9.57 -19.52 -8.91
C GLU A 126 -9.59 -20.95 -9.45
N CYS A 127 -9.53 -21.93 -8.55
CA CYS A 127 -9.84 -23.31 -8.90
C CYS A 127 -11.37 -23.44 -8.93
N LYS A 128 -11.90 -23.81 -10.10
CA LYS A 128 -13.32 -24.15 -10.29
C LYS A 128 -13.64 -25.48 -9.61
#